data_AF-A0A660YY79-F1
#
_entry.id   AF-A0A660YY79-F1
#
_cell.length_a   1.000
_cell.length_b   1.000
_cell.length_c   1.000
_cell.angle_alpha   90.00
_cell.angle_beta   90.00
_cell.angle_gamma   90.00
#
_symmetry.space_group_name_H-M   'P 1'
#
loop_
_entity.id
_entity.type
_entity.pdbx_description
1 polymer ?
#
loop_
_entity_poly.entity_id
_entity_poly.type
_entity_poly.pdbx_seq_one_letter_code
_entity_poly.pdbx_strand_id
1 'polypeptide(L)'
;MALSDVELIHQAKQGNENAFEQLVYRYDRIVLSIALKYTGNTDDAKDLYQEVFIRAYRGISNFQFRSEFPSWLYRIAVNVCLSYKSRSKEHLKVSINEEVDDTDFTKNVSKQLVYEGSSPEEAAAENELTEIVDAALETLSPRQKMTFVLKHYEGYKIREIAEMLNCKEGTVKKYLFDTKKNLRKKLSGIYALQN
;
A
#
# COMPACT_ATOMS: atom_id res chain seq x y z
N MET A 1 14.87 17.34 23.49
CA MET A 1 15.18 16.01 22.90
C MET A 1 13.88 15.43 22.39
N ALA A 2 13.87 14.85 21.19
CA ALA A 2 12.70 14.10 20.72
C ALA A 2 12.55 12.85 21.59
N LEU A 3 11.34 12.57 22.08
CA LEU A 3 11.05 11.36 22.88
C LEU A 3 11.31 10.11 22.05
N SER A 4 11.79 9.04 22.66
CA SER A 4 11.86 7.72 22.03
C SER A 4 10.45 7.17 21.78
N ASP A 5 10.34 6.23 20.86
CA ASP A 5 9.07 5.52 20.61
C ASP A 5 8.52 4.86 21.87
N VAL A 6 9.40 4.25 22.67
CA VAL A 6 9.00 3.57 23.91
C VAL A 6 8.35 4.57 24.87
N GLU A 7 8.93 5.76 25.04
CA GLU A 7 8.36 6.82 25.89
C GLU A 7 7.03 7.32 25.34
N LEU A 8 6.93 7.58 24.04
CA LEU A 8 5.69 8.02 23.40
C LEU A 8 4.59 6.97 23.55
N ILE A 9 4.90 5.69 23.37
CA ILE A 9 3.94 4.60 23.54
C ILE A 9 3.48 4.54 25.00
N HIS A 10 4.38 4.63 25.99
CA HIS A 10 3.98 4.64 27.40
C HIS A 10 3.04 5.80 27.73
N GLN A 11 3.32 7.00 27.22
CA GLN A 11 2.46 8.17 27.42
C GLN A 11 1.10 8.01 26.70
N ALA A 12 1.11 7.54 25.44
CA ALA A 12 -0.11 7.30 24.68
C ALA A 12 -1.00 6.23 25.34
N LYS A 13 -0.40 5.19 25.94
CA LYS A 13 -1.12 4.18 26.73
C LYS A 13 -1.84 4.76 27.95
N GLN A 14 -1.39 5.90 28.47
CA GLN A 14 -2.00 6.63 29.58
C GLN A 14 -3.03 7.68 29.12
N GLY A 15 -3.33 7.74 27.82
CA GLY A 15 -4.29 8.68 27.25
C GLY A 15 -3.68 10.02 26.80
N ASN A 16 -2.35 10.14 26.73
CA ASN A 16 -1.73 11.33 26.15
C ASN A 16 -1.89 11.32 24.61
N GLU A 17 -2.84 12.11 24.12
CA GLU A 17 -3.14 12.22 22.70
C GLU A 17 -1.98 12.80 21.88
N ASN A 18 -1.25 13.78 22.41
CA ASN A 18 -0.09 14.37 21.73
C ASN A 18 1.03 13.34 21.53
N ALA A 19 1.24 12.45 22.52
CA ALA A 19 2.22 11.38 22.39
C ALA A 19 1.83 10.40 21.27
N PHE A 20 0.54 10.10 21.11
CA PHE A 20 0.07 9.30 19.98
C PHE A 20 0.21 10.05 18.66
N GLU A 21 -0.13 11.34 18.61
CA GLU A 21 0.04 12.18 17.43
C GLU A 21 1.49 12.18 16.92
N GLN A 22 2.47 12.25 17.83
CA GLN A 22 3.88 12.11 17.46
C GLN A 22 4.25 10.74 16.88
N LEU A 23 3.61 9.66 17.35
CA LEU A 23 3.76 8.34 16.72
C LEU A 23 3.14 8.33 15.32
N VAL A 24 1.98 8.98 15.14
CA VAL A 24 1.35 9.14 13.81
C VAL A 24 2.32 9.83 12.86
N TYR A 25 2.85 11.01 13.22
CA TYR A 25 3.79 11.75 12.37
C TYR A 25 5.06 10.98 11.99
N ARG A 26 5.49 10.00 12.79
CA ARG A 26 6.67 9.17 12.48
C ARG A 26 6.37 8.10 11.43
N TYR A 27 5.13 7.61 11.38
CA TYR A 27 4.78 6.40 10.65
C TYR A 27 3.72 6.62 9.56
N ASP A 28 3.13 7.81 9.49
CA ASP A 28 2.07 8.17 8.57
C ASP A 28 2.44 7.90 7.10
N ARG A 29 3.63 8.32 6.67
CA ARG A 29 4.10 8.20 5.28
C ARG A 29 4.13 6.75 4.81
N ILE A 30 4.64 5.85 5.66
CA ILE A 30 4.76 4.43 5.31
C ILE A 30 3.37 3.78 5.30
N VAL A 31 2.52 4.09 6.29
CA VAL A 31 1.14 3.57 6.31
C VAL A 31 0.36 4.03 5.08
N LEU A 32 0.47 5.30 4.72
CA LEU A 32 -0.18 5.86 3.53
C LEU A 32 0.41 5.26 2.24
N SER A 33 1.73 5.06 2.16
CA SER A 33 2.38 4.43 1.00
C SER A 33 1.86 3.01 0.78
N ILE A 34 1.82 2.19 1.84
CA ILE A 34 1.27 0.82 1.79
C ILE A 34 -0.18 0.85 1.30
N ALA A 35 -1.02 1.73 1.86
CA ALA A 35 -2.42 1.85 1.47
C ALA A 35 -2.56 2.28 0.01
N LEU A 36 -1.84 3.32 -0.42
CA LEU A 36 -1.90 3.87 -1.78
C LEU A 36 -1.43 2.85 -2.82
N LYS A 37 -0.31 2.18 -2.58
CA LYS A 37 0.20 1.15 -3.48
C LYS A 37 -0.70 -0.10 -3.52
N TYR A 38 -1.45 -0.35 -2.47
CA TYR A 38 -2.40 -1.46 -2.42
C TYR A 38 -3.74 -1.12 -3.10
N THR A 39 -4.27 0.08 -2.92
CA THR A 39 -5.57 0.49 -3.49
C THR A 39 -5.45 0.97 -4.93
N GLY A 40 -4.34 1.64 -5.29
CA GLY A 40 -4.21 2.38 -6.54
C GLY A 40 -5.09 3.64 -6.60
N ASN A 41 -5.79 3.99 -5.51
CA ASN A 41 -6.71 5.12 -5.43
C ASN A 41 -6.42 5.93 -4.16
N THR A 42 -6.24 7.23 -4.32
CA THR A 42 -5.86 8.15 -3.24
C THR A 42 -6.94 8.31 -2.17
N ASP A 43 -8.21 8.36 -2.55
CA ASP A 43 -9.30 8.55 -1.59
C ASP A 43 -9.52 7.30 -0.76
N ASP A 44 -9.54 6.13 -1.39
CA ASP A 44 -9.56 4.86 -0.69
C ASP A 44 -8.32 4.69 0.20
N ALA A 45 -7.15 5.12 -0.25
CA ALA A 45 -5.93 5.06 0.55
C ALA A 45 -6.02 5.93 1.81
N LYS A 46 -6.62 7.13 1.72
CA LYS A 46 -6.86 8.01 2.87
C LYS A 46 -7.87 7.40 3.84
N ASP A 47 -8.94 6.80 3.35
CA ASP A 47 -9.92 6.10 4.18
C ASP A 47 -9.26 4.94 4.96
N LEU A 48 -8.45 4.13 4.28
CA LEU A 48 -7.72 3.03 4.92
C LEU A 48 -6.66 3.55 5.90
N TYR A 49 -5.92 4.59 5.54
CA TYR A 49 -4.95 5.26 6.42
C TYR A 49 -5.60 5.69 7.74
N GLN A 50 -6.76 6.35 7.66
CA GLN A 50 -7.48 6.79 8.85
C GLN A 50 -7.92 5.60 9.70
N GLU A 51 -8.51 4.57 9.07
CA GLU A 51 -8.94 3.37 9.76
C GLU A 51 -7.77 2.66 10.47
N VAL A 52 -6.57 2.65 9.89
CA VAL A 52 -5.37 2.09 10.52
C VAL A 52 -5.03 2.84 11.80
N PHE A 53 -4.96 4.17 11.76
CA PHE A 53 -4.59 4.94 12.94
C PHE A 53 -5.69 4.97 14.00
N ILE A 54 -6.97 4.91 13.62
CA ILE A 54 -8.09 4.72 14.57
C ILE A 54 -7.95 3.37 15.29
N ARG A 55 -7.66 2.29 14.57
CA ARG A 55 -7.43 0.96 15.16
C ARG A 55 -6.19 0.93 16.03
N ALA A 56 -5.11 1.58 15.60
CA ALA A 56 -3.88 1.70 16.38
C ALA A 56 -4.13 2.47 17.68
N TYR A 57 -4.85 3.60 17.62
CA TYR A 57 -5.20 4.38 18.81
C TYR A 57 -6.02 3.57 19.81
N ARG A 58 -7.06 2.87 19.35
CA ARG A 58 -7.88 1.99 20.19
C ARG A 58 -7.10 0.79 20.75
N GLY A 59 -6.09 0.33 20.03
CA GLY A 59 -5.29 -0.84 20.37
C GLY A 59 -4.05 -0.56 21.22
N ILE A 60 -3.57 0.69 21.27
CA ILE A 60 -2.25 1.01 21.85
C ILE A 60 -2.19 0.70 23.35
N SER A 61 -3.28 0.90 24.08
CA SER A 61 -3.42 0.52 25.50
C SER A 61 -3.09 -0.95 25.76
N ASN A 62 -3.38 -1.82 24.79
CA ASN A 62 -3.12 -3.26 24.85
C ASN A 62 -1.79 -3.68 24.20
N PHE A 63 -1.00 -2.74 23.68
CA PHE A 63 0.30 -3.08 23.08
C PHE A 63 1.28 -3.60 24.14
N GLN A 64 1.81 -4.81 23.93
CA GLN A 64 2.57 -5.55 24.94
C GLN A 64 4.09 -5.55 24.71
N PHE A 65 4.62 -4.74 23.78
CA PHE A 65 6.06 -4.69 23.47
C PHE A 65 6.69 -6.06 23.11
N ARG A 66 5.89 -7.02 22.63
CA ARG A 66 6.39 -8.32 22.14
C ARG A 66 7.03 -8.24 20.74
N SER A 67 6.81 -7.13 20.07
CA SER A 67 7.44 -6.73 18.81
C SER A 67 7.77 -5.25 18.89
N GLU A 68 8.55 -4.74 17.93
CA GLU A 68 8.66 -3.31 17.74
C GLU A 68 7.29 -2.72 17.33
N PHE A 69 7.09 -1.44 17.65
CA PHE A 69 5.86 -0.73 17.34
C PHE A 69 5.56 -0.64 15.83
N PRO A 70 6.54 -0.35 14.95
CA PRO A 70 6.31 -0.36 13.50
C PRO A 70 5.79 -1.72 13.02
N SER A 71 6.36 -2.83 13.50
CA SER A 71 5.90 -4.17 13.13
C SER A 71 4.43 -4.40 13.51
N TRP A 72 4.02 -3.94 14.69
CA TRP A 72 2.63 -4.04 15.13
C TRP A 72 1.69 -3.13 14.32
N LEU A 73 2.08 -1.88 14.07
CA LEU A 73 1.31 -0.93 13.28
C LEU A 73 1.14 -1.42 11.83
N TYR A 74 2.20 -1.93 11.21
CA TYR A 74 2.14 -2.42 9.84
C TYR A 74 1.31 -3.69 9.71
N ARG A 75 1.22 -4.53 10.75
CA ARG A 75 0.23 -5.62 10.78
C ARG A 75 -1.20 -5.10 10.75
N ILE A 76 -1.48 -4.01 11.47
CA ILE A 76 -2.81 -3.36 11.40
C ILE A 76 -3.04 -2.83 9.99
N ALA A 77 -2.07 -2.12 9.40
CA ALA A 77 -2.13 -1.59 8.05
C ALA A 77 -2.43 -2.67 7.00
N VAL A 78 -1.65 -3.76 7.03
CA VAL A 78 -1.81 -4.90 6.14
C VAL A 78 -3.19 -5.54 6.31
N ASN A 79 -3.67 -5.74 7.54
CA ASN A 79 -4.99 -6.34 7.77
C ASN A 79 -6.14 -5.44 7.31
N VAL A 80 -6.03 -4.13 7.50
CA VAL A 80 -7.01 -3.15 7.01
C VAL A 80 -7.07 -3.19 5.48
N CYS A 81 -5.91 -3.13 4.82
CA CYS A 81 -5.81 -3.24 3.36
C CYS A 81 -6.35 -4.59 2.85
N LEU A 82 -6.01 -5.71 3.47
CA LEU A 82 -6.52 -7.03 3.06
C LEU A 82 -8.03 -7.19 3.26
N SER A 83 -8.64 -6.40 4.16
CA SER A 83 -10.10 -6.39 4.37
C SER A 83 -10.83 -5.43 3.44
N TYR A 84 -10.10 -4.53 2.76
CA TYR A 84 -10.68 -3.59 1.82
C TYR A 84 -11.23 -4.33 0.59
N LYS A 85 -12.48 -4.00 0.26
CA LYS A 85 -13.13 -4.42 -0.99
C LYS A 85 -13.18 -3.20 -1.89
N SER A 86 -12.53 -3.27 -3.04
CA SER A 86 -12.49 -2.16 -3.98
C SER A 86 -13.88 -1.75 -4.45
N ARG A 87 -14.20 -0.46 -4.30
CA ARG A 87 -15.43 0.15 -4.85
C ARG A 87 -15.44 0.08 -6.38
N SER A 88 -14.26 0.04 -7.01
CA SER A 88 -14.12 -0.09 -8.47
C SER A 88 -14.72 -1.40 -9.03
N LYS A 89 -14.85 -2.46 -8.21
CA LYS A 89 -15.56 -3.69 -8.62
C LYS A 89 -17.07 -3.52 -8.71
N GLU A 90 -17.63 -2.50 -8.06
CA GLU A 90 -19.06 -2.17 -8.13
C GLU A 90 -19.35 -1.27 -9.35
N HIS A 91 -18.45 -0.33 -9.66
CA HIS A 91 -18.59 0.58 -10.81
C HIS A 91 -18.33 -0.07 -12.18
N LEU A 92 -17.60 -1.19 -12.26
CA LEU A 92 -17.47 -1.94 -13.52
C LEU A 92 -18.78 -2.58 -14.02
N LYS A 93 -19.86 -2.53 -13.23
CA LYS A 93 -21.22 -2.90 -13.70
C LYS A 93 -22.08 -1.71 -14.10
N VAL A 94 -21.72 -0.48 -13.73
CA VAL A 94 -22.50 0.72 -13.99
C VAL A 94 -21.56 1.91 -14.13
N SER A 95 -21.12 2.19 -15.35
CA SER A 95 -20.96 3.55 -15.91
C SER A 95 -20.28 3.46 -17.27
N ILE A 96 -21.12 3.34 -18.31
CA ILE A 96 -20.83 3.93 -19.61
C ILE A 96 -21.34 5.36 -19.49
N ASN A 97 -20.48 6.33 -19.85
CA ASN A 97 -20.66 7.78 -19.81
C ASN A 97 -20.60 8.41 -18.41
N GLU A 98 -19.51 9.14 -18.16
CA GLU A 98 -19.60 10.58 -17.87
C GLU A 98 -18.21 11.21 -18.01
N GLU A 99 -18.11 12.17 -18.93
CA GLU A 99 -17.00 13.11 -19.05
C GLU A 99 -17.06 14.09 -17.89
N VAL A 100 -15.96 14.27 -17.15
CA VAL A 100 -15.81 15.45 -16.28
C VAL A 100 -14.39 16.00 -16.40
N ASP A 101 -14.38 17.29 -16.71
CA ASP A 101 -13.27 18.18 -16.96
C ASP A 101 -12.58 18.66 -15.66
N ASP A 102 -11.32 19.00 -15.85
CA ASP A 102 -10.25 19.61 -15.05
C ASP A 102 -10.46 20.02 -13.57
N THR A 103 -9.52 19.60 -12.71
CA THR A 103 -8.87 20.47 -11.71
C THR A 103 -7.49 19.90 -11.31
N ASP A 104 -6.47 20.45 -11.98
CA ASP A 104 -5.04 20.67 -11.74
C ASP A 104 -4.32 20.33 -10.38
N PHE A 105 -4.75 19.32 -9.61
CA PHE A 105 -4.00 18.86 -8.41
C PHE A 105 -3.66 17.36 -8.41
N THR A 106 -4.17 16.62 -9.39
CA THR A 106 -4.01 15.16 -9.54
C THR A 106 -2.66 14.75 -10.15
N LYS A 107 -1.93 15.70 -10.75
CA LYS A 107 -0.68 15.42 -11.49
C LYS A 107 0.56 15.20 -10.62
N ASN A 108 0.54 15.36 -9.29
CA ASN A 108 1.78 15.34 -8.50
C ASN A 108 2.05 14.10 -7.65
N VAL A 109 1.07 13.21 -7.43
CA VAL A 109 1.28 12.03 -6.56
C VAL A 109 1.53 10.75 -7.37
N SER A 110 0.92 10.63 -8.55
CA SER A 110 1.25 9.60 -9.55
C SER A 110 2.52 9.90 -10.34
N LYS A 111 3.01 11.15 -10.31
CA LYS A 111 4.18 11.62 -11.07
C LYS A 111 5.51 11.34 -10.39
N GLN A 112 5.53 10.74 -9.20
CA GLN A 112 6.78 10.43 -8.50
C GLN A 112 7.49 9.16 -9.00
N LEU A 113 7.42 8.92 -10.32
CA LEU A 113 8.35 8.12 -11.10
C LEU A 113 8.79 8.80 -12.40
N VAL A 114 8.30 10.02 -12.70
CA VAL A 114 8.78 10.79 -13.86
C VAL A 114 10.09 11.44 -13.44
N TYR A 115 11.19 10.90 -13.96
CA TYR A 115 12.49 11.56 -13.92
C TYR A 115 12.31 12.97 -14.51
N GLU A 116 12.69 14.03 -13.79
CA GLU A 116 12.69 15.40 -14.33
C GLU A 116 13.66 15.44 -15.52
N GLY A 117 13.13 15.19 -16.72
CA GLY A 117 13.92 15.02 -17.95
C GLY A 117 13.24 14.19 -19.05
N SER A 118 12.17 13.44 -18.76
CA SER A 118 11.52 12.58 -19.77
C SER A 118 10.72 13.39 -20.81
N SER A 119 10.88 13.05 -22.09
CA SER A 119 10.12 13.64 -23.20
C SER A 119 8.62 13.27 -23.12
N PRO A 120 7.71 14.02 -23.77
CA PRO A 120 6.28 13.70 -23.78
C PRO A 120 5.95 12.28 -24.27
N GLU A 121 6.78 11.73 -25.16
CA GLU A 121 6.64 10.38 -25.71
C GLU A 121 7.10 9.31 -24.71
N GLU A 122 8.17 9.58 -23.94
CA GLU A 122 8.61 8.72 -22.84
C GLU A 122 7.61 8.70 -21.68
N ALA A 123 7.01 9.85 -21.35
CA ALA A 123 5.95 9.93 -20.35
C ALA A 123 4.68 9.15 -20.77
N ALA A 124 4.32 9.16 -22.06
CA ALA A 124 3.20 8.38 -22.58
C ALA A 124 3.47 6.86 -22.50
N ALA A 125 4.68 6.42 -22.86
CA ALA A 125 5.09 5.03 -22.77
C ALA A 125 5.19 4.52 -21.31
N GLU A 126 5.64 5.37 -20.39
CA GLU A 126 5.66 5.07 -18.95
C GLU A 126 4.24 4.91 -18.37
N ASN A 127 3.28 5.71 -18.82
CA ASN A 127 1.88 5.59 -18.41
C ASN A 127 1.28 4.27 -18.90
N GLU A 128 1.50 3.90 -20.16
CA GLU A 128 1.03 2.62 -20.71
C GLU A 128 1.61 1.43 -19.95
N LEU A 129 2.92 1.47 -19.63
CA LEU A 129 3.57 0.43 -18.84
C LEU A 129 3.00 0.35 -17.41
N THR A 130 2.72 1.50 -16.79
CA THR A 130 2.16 1.57 -15.43
C THR A 130 0.75 0.97 -15.42
N GLU A 131 -0.10 1.33 -16.38
CA GLU A 131 -1.44 0.76 -16.53
C GLU A 131 -1.42 -0.76 -16.71
N ILE A 132 -0.47 -1.26 -17.52
CA ILE A 132 -0.28 -2.70 -17.72
C ILE A 132 0.12 -3.39 -16.42
N VAL A 133 1.03 -2.79 -15.64
CA VAL A 133 1.47 -3.35 -14.35
C VAL A 133 0.31 -3.34 -13.35
N ASP A 134 -0.45 -2.26 -13.26
CA ASP A 134 -1.60 -2.15 -12.36
C ASP A 134 -2.69 -3.16 -12.73
N ALA A 135 -3.02 -3.29 -14.02
CA ALA A 135 -3.95 -4.31 -14.51
C ALA A 135 -3.46 -5.74 -14.20
N ALA A 136 -2.14 -5.98 -14.25
CA ALA A 136 -1.58 -7.27 -13.91
C ALA A 136 -1.63 -7.53 -12.39
N LEU A 137 -1.42 -6.51 -11.56
CA LEU A 137 -1.55 -6.60 -10.10
C LEU A 137 -2.98 -6.87 -9.65
N GLU A 138 -4.00 -6.36 -10.36
CA GLU A 138 -5.42 -6.64 -10.08
C GLU A 138 -5.81 -8.12 -10.28
N THR A 139 -5.02 -8.89 -11.05
CA THR A 139 -5.25 -10.33 -11.20
C THR A 139 -4.76 -11.17 -10.02
N LEU A 140 -3.96 -10.57 -9.13
CA LEU A 140 -3.39 -11.26 -7.99
C LEU A 140 -4.43 -11.41 -6.88
N SER A 141 -4.30 -12.48 -6.09
CA SER A 141 -5.03 -12.53 -4.82
C SER A 141 -4.59 -11.38 -3.90
N PRO A 142 -5.46 -10.88 -2.99
CA PRO A 142 -5.11 -9.79 -2.06
C PRO A 142 -3.78 -10.00 -1.34
N ARG A 143 -3.49 -11.22 -0.89
CA ARG A 143 -2.24 -11.55 -0.20
C ARG A 143 -1.03 -11.56 -1.13
N GLN A 144 -1.18 -11.98 -2.39
CA GLN A 144 -0.12 -11.90 -3.38
C GLN A 144 0.19 -10.44 -3.75
N LYS A 145 -0.84 -9.61 -3.98
CA LYS A 145 -0.70 -8.17 -4.23
C LYS A 145 0.01 -7.48 -3.05
N MET A 146 -0.46 -7.72 -1.82
CA MET A 146 0.16 -7.16 -0.62
C MET A 146 1.62 -7.61 -0.46
N THR A 147 1.90 -8.90 -0.68
CA THR A 147 3.29 -9.41 -0.62
C THR A 147 4.19 -8.71 -1.64
N PHE A 148 3.67 -8.44 -2.84
CA PHE A 148 4.39 -7.71 -3.87
C PHE A 148 4.65 -6.26 -3.45
N VAL A 149 3.63 -5.53 -2.98
CA VAL A 149 3.76 -4.15 -2.48
C VAL A 149 4.85 -4.06 -1.41
N LEU A 150 4.74 -4.88 -0.36
CA LEU A 150 5.71 -4.86 0.74
C LEU A 150 7.13 -5.20 0.27
N LYS A 151 7.28 -6.10 -0.71
CA LYS A 151 8.60 -6.53 -1.17
C LYS A 151 9.25 -5.55 -2.15
N HIS A 152 8.50 -5.10 -3.14
CA HIS A 152 9.03 -4.40 -4.31
C HIS A 152 8.88 -2.89 -4.23
N TYR A 153 7.84 -2.39 -3.56
CA TYR A 153 7.65 -0.95 -3.39
C TYR A 153 8.21 -0.45 -2.06
N GLU A 154 7.98 -1.19 -0.97
CA GLU A 154 8.45 -0.78 0.36
C GLU A 154 9.82 -1.38 0.74
N GLY A 155 10.32 -2.38 -0.01
CA GLY A 155 11.66 -2.92 0.17
C GLY A 155 11.86 -3.89 1.35
N TYR A 156 10.80 -4.34 2.01
CA TYR A 156 10.90 -5.23 3.18
C TYR A 156 11.55 -6.60 2.86
N LYS A 157 12.20 -7.17 3.88
CA LYS A 157 12.77 -8.52 3.84
C LYS A 157 11.67 -9.57 4.01
N ILE A 158 11.91 -10.78 3.50
CA ILE A 158 10.94 -11.89 3.54
C ILE A 158 10.45 -12.18 4.96
N ARG A 159 11.37 -12.13 5.95
CA ARG A 159 11.05 -12.32 7.35
C ARG A 159 10.09 -11.25 7.89
N GLU A 160 10.38 -9.99 7.62
CA GLU A 160 9.54 -8.85 8.05
C GLU A 160 8.15 -8.95 7.43
N ILE A 161 8.08 -9.28 6.13
CA ILE A 161 6.80 -9.49 5.43
C ILE A 161 6.01 -10.66 6.04
N ALA A 162 6.69 -11.75 6.43
CA ALA A 162 6.05 -12.90 7.07
C ALA A 162 5.43 -12.51 8.42
N GLU A 163 6.14 -11.69 9.20
CA GLU A 163 5.64 -11.14 10.47
C GLU A 163 4.43 -10.21 10.25
N MET A 164 4.49 -9.33 9.24
CA MET A 164 3.39 -8.42 8.88
C MET A 164 2.14 -9.15 8.38
N LEU A 165 2.32 -10.19 7.55
CA LEU A 165 1.23 -11.02 7.03
C LEU A 165 0.78 -12.13 8.00
N ASN A 166 1.45 -12.25 9.15
CA ASN A 166 1.24 -13.33 10.12
C ASN A 166 1.27 -14.73 9.47
N CYS A 167 2.31 -15.01 8.68
CA CYS A 167 2.50 -16.30 8.01
C CYS A 167 3.97 -16.76 8.07
N LYS A 168 4.28 -17.92 7.49
CA LYS A 168 5.65 -18.45 7.43
C LYS A 168 6.41 -17.80 6.26
N GLU A 169 7.74 -17.64 6.38
CA GLU A 169 8.58 -17.15 5.28
C GLU A 169 8.42 -17.95 3.98
N GLY A 170 8.21 -19.27 4.07
CA GLY A 170 7.93 -20.12 2.91
C GLY A 170 6.64 -19.72 2.17
N THR A 171 5.63 -19.24 2.89
CA THR A 171 4.39 -18.73 2.30
C THR A 171 4.65 -17.44 1.54
N VAL A 172 5.46 -16.53 2.09
CA VAL A 172 5.88 -15.29 1.41
C VAL A 172 6.63 -15.60 0.12
N LYS A 173 7.61 -16.52 0.16
CA LYS A 173 8.35 -16.97 -1.02
C LYS A 173 7.43 -17.54 -2.10
N LYS A 174 6.44 -18.35 -1.69
CA LYS A 174 5.41 -18.87 -2.60
C LYS A 174 4.59 -17.75 -3.22
N TYR A 175 4.11 -16.79 -2.44
CA TYR A 175 3.35 -15.65 -2.97
C TYR A 175 4.18 -14.84 -3.97
N LEU A 176 5.46 -14.56 -3.70
CA LEU A 176 6.34 -13.86 -4.64
C LEU A 176 6.55 -14.65 -5.94
N PHE A 177 6.73 -15.97 -5.84
CA PHE A 177 6.85 -16.83 -7.00
C PHE A 177 5.58 -16.83 -7.86
N ASP A 178 4.42 -17.01 -7.22
CA ASP A 178 3.12 -17.02 -7.90
C ASP A 178 2.83 -15.65 -8.54
N THR A 179 3.14 -14.55 -7.84
CA THR A 179 3.03 -13.19 -8.38
C THR A 179 3.89 -13.03 -9.64
N LYS A 180 5.17 -13.39 -9.58
CA LYS A 180 6.08 -13.28 -10.75
C LYS A 180 5.59 -14.11 -11.94
N LYS A 181 5.06 -15.31 -11.67
CA LYS A 181 4.48 -16.19 -12.71
C LYS A 181 3.25 -15.56 -13.37
N ASN A 182 2.35 -14.99 -12.58
CA ASN A 182 1.14 -14.34 -13.08
C ASN A 182 1.45 -13.06 -13.87
N LEU A 183 2.34 -12.21 -13.35
CA LEU A 183 2.81 -11.01 -14.04
C LEU A 183 3.45 -11.37 -15.39
N ARG A 184 4.36 -12.37 -15.42
CA ARG A 184 4.98 -12.83 -16.66
C ARG A 184 3.95 -13.29 -17.69
N LYS A 185 2.94 -14.07 -17.29
CA LYS A 185 1.89 -14.57 -18.19
C LYS A 185 1.09 -13.42 -18.84
N LYS A 186 0.79 -12.37 -18.07
CA LYS A 186 0.05 -11.21 -18.56
C LYS A 186 0.90 -10.35 -19.48
N LEU A 187 2.13 -10.02 -19.07
CA LEU A 187 3.05 -9.24 -19.88
C LEU A 187 3.38 -9.94 -21.20
N SER A 188 3.65 -11.26 -21.19
CA SER A 188 3.89 -12.01 -22.43
C SER A 188 2.69 -12.03 -23.38
N GLY A 189 1.47 -11.99 -22.84
CA GLY A 189 0.25 -11.93 -23.65
C GLY A 189 0.07 -10.59 -24.36
N ILE A 190 0.56 -9.51 -23.76
CA ILE A 190 0.47 -8.15 -24.33
C ILE A 190 1.50 -7.98 -25.45
N TYR A 191 2.75 -8.40 -25.24
CA TYR A 191 3.78 -8.37 -26.28
C TYR A 191 3.47 -9.31 -27.47
N ALA A 192 2.66 -10.36 -27.25
CA ALA A 192 2.20 -11.24 -28.32
C ALA A 192 1.03 -10.68 -29.14
N LEU A 193 0.35 -9.64 -28.67
CA LEU A 193 -0.74 -8.96 -29.39
C LEU A 193 -0.28 -7.70 -30.15
N GLN A 194 0.97 -7.28 -29.92
CA GLN A 194 1.62 -6.16 -30.62
C GLN A 194 2.51 -6.60 -31.81
N ASN A 195 2.54 -7.90 -32.14
CA ASN A 195 3.17 -8.49 -33.34
C ASN A 195 2.13 -9.25 -34.15
#